data_AF-A0A2H5Q980-F1
#
_entry.id   AF-A0A2H5Q980-F1
#
_cell.length_a   1.000
_cell.length_b   1.000
_cell.length_c   1.000
_cell.angle_alpha   90.00
_cell.angle_beta   90.00
_cell.angle_gamma   90.00
#
_symmetry.space_group_name_H-M   'P 1'
#
loop_
_entity.id
_entity.type
_entity.pdbx_description
1 polymer ?
#
loop_
_entity_poly.entity_id
_entity_poly.type
_entity_poly.pdbx_seq_one_letter_code
_entity_poly.pdbx_strand_id
1 'polypeptide(L)'
;MAKHSTNTDGLKYTEASTDNSMKDNRENLEKIGKDLMKKPVSAVNSETGLYEPMEERGTYKDALCELAQRLSEERRFRHKYM
;
A
#
# COMPACT_ATOMS: atom_id res chain seq x y z
N MET A 1 -16.28 -20.90 -18.87
CA MET A 1 -15.50 -21.11 -17.63
C MET A 1 -15.15 -19.74 -17.08
N ALA A 2 -15.92 -19.29 -16.09
CA ALA A 2 -15.73 -17.97 -15.48
C ALA A 2 -14.89 -18.13 -14.21
N LYS A 3 -13.77 -17.39 -14.13
CA LYS A 3 -13.10 -16.87 -12.92
C LYS A 3 -11.70 -16.34 -13.27
N HIS A 4 -11.65 -15.28 -14.08
CA HIS A 4 -10.52 -14.33 -14.06
C HIS A 4 -10.97 -13.14 -13.22
N SER A 5 -11.24 -13.35 -11.94
CA SER A 5 -11.48 -12.25 -11.00
C SER A 5 -10.11 -11.74 -10.57
N THR A 6 -9.54 -10.81 -11.33
CA THR A 6 -8.38 -10.04 -10.91
C THR A 6 -8.83 -9.08 -9.80
N ASN A 7 -8.50 -9.38 -8.54
CA ASN A 7 -8.67 -8.40 -7.46
C ASN A 7 -7.64 -7.27 -7.62
N THR A 8 -8.11 -6.21 -8.27
CA THR A 8 -7.92 -4.77 -8.00
C THR A 8 -6.53 -4.12 -7.83
N ASP A 9 -5.39 -4.81 -7.83
CA ASP A 9 -4.08 -4.12 -7.64
C ASP A 9 -2.88 -4.71 -8.42
N GLY A 10 -3.14 -5.42 -9.52
CA GLY A 10 -2.09 -5.93 -10.43
C GLY A 10 -1.33 -7.17 -9.95
N LEU A 11 -1.80 -7.84 -8.89
CA LEU A 11 -1.26 -9.13 -8.44
C LEU A 11 -1.63 -10.26 -9.41
N LYS A 12 -0.70 -11.18 -9.64
CA LYS A 12 -0.97 -12.44 -10.34
C LYS A 12 -1.74 -13.40 -9.45
N TYR A 13 -2.39 -14.39 -10.05
CA TYR A 13 -3.17 -15.40 -9.33
C TYR A 13 -2.39 -16.08 -8.19
N THR A 14 -1.12 -16.43 -8.43
CA THR A 14 -0.26 -17.09 -7.44
C THR A 14 0.08 -16.19 -6.26
N GLU A 15 0.20 -14.88 -6.51
CA GLU A 15 0.49 -13.82 -5.52
C GLU A 15 -0.77 -13.45 -4.73
N ALA A 16 -1.94 -13.53 -5.36
CA ALA A 16 -3.24 -13.31 -4.71
C ALA A 16 -3.72 -14.51 -3.87
N SER A 17 -3.08 -15.69 -3.99
CA SER A 17 -3.43 -16.88 -3.21
C SER A 17 -2.96 -16.72 -1.77
N THR A 18 -3.91 -16.68 -0.82
CA THR A 18 -3.63 -16.43 0.61
C THR A 18 -3.01 -17.62 1.34
N ASP A 19 -3.08 -18.82 0.75
CA ASP A 19 -2.55 -20.08 1.28
C ASP A 19 -1.17 -20.46 0.70
N ASN A 20 -0.68 -19.71 -0.30
CA ASN A 20 0.57 -20.00 -0.98
C ASN A 20 1.78 -19.45 -0.22
N SER A 21 2.37 -20.28 0.64
CA SER A 21 3.56 -19.94 1.43
C SER A 21 4.89 -20.33 0.76
N MET A 22 4.89 -20.69 -0.53
CA MET A 22 6.12 -21.04 -1.25
C MET A 22 7.12 -19.87 -1.22
N LYS A 23 8.41 -20.20 -1.14
CA LYS A 23 9.50 -19.21 -1.03
C LYS A 23 9.42 -18.16 -2.14
N ASP A 24 9.26 -18.59 -3.39
CA ASP A 24 9.16 -17.70 -4.55
C ASP A 24 7.98 -16.73 -4.45
N ASN A 25 6.83 -17.19 -3.92
CA ASN A 25 5.67 -16.33 -3.72
C ASN A 25 5.96 -15.24 -2.68
N ARG A 26 6.63 -15.60 -1.58
CA ARG A 26 7.01 -14.63 -0.53
C ARG A 26 8.00 -13.60 -1.04
N GLU A 27 9.02 -14.02 -1.79
CA GLU A 27 10.02 -13.12 -2.37
C GLU A 27 9.38 -12.18 -3.40
N ASN A 28 8.45 -12.68 -4.21
CA ASN A 28 7.69 -11.84 -5.15
C ASN A 28 6.80 -10.82 -4.43
N LEU A 29 6.06 -11.23 -3.40
CA LEU A 29 5.22 -10.31 -2.62
C LEU A 29 6.06 -9.25 -1.90
N GLU A 30 7.24 -9.60 -1.39
CA GLU A 30 8.19 -8.62 -0.82
C GLU A 30 8.63 -7.60 -1.87
N LYS A 31 8.97 -8.06 -3.08
CA LYS A 31 9.35 -7.18 -4.19
C LYS A 31 8.19 -6.25 -4.58
N ILE A 32 6.98 -6.78 -4.70
CA ILE A 32 5.77 -6.01 -5.01
C ILE A 32 5.54 -4.93 -3.95
N GLY A 33 5.67 -5.26 -2.66
CA GLY A 33 5.56 -4.30 -1.59
C GLY A 33 6.62 -3.19 -1.68
N LYS A 34 7.89 -3.55 -1.96
CA LYS A 34 8.98 -2.58 -2.15
C LYS A 34 8.77 -1.67 -3.35
N ASP A 35 8.19 -2.18 -4.44
CA ASP A 35 7.90 -1.39 -5.62
C ASP A 35 6.64 -0.51 -5.43
N LEU A 36 5.65 -0.98 -4.67
CA LEU A 36 4.49 -0.18 -4.26
C LEU A 36 4.91 1.06 -3.47
N MET A 37 5.90 0.95 -2.58
CA MET A 37 6.42 2.10 -1.82
C MET A 37 6.96 3.24 -2.71
N LYS A 38 7.38 2.94 -3.94
CA LYS A 38 7.90 3.94 -4.90
C LYS A 38 6.79 4.56 -5.76
N LYS A 39 5.59 3.98 -5.78
CA LYS A 39 4.47 4.51 -6.55
C LYS A 39 3.90 5.77 -5.88
N PRO A 40 3.30 6.69 -6.66
CA PRO A 40 2.50 7.79 -6.11
C PRO A 40 1.35 7.26 -5.24
N VAL A 41 0.98 8.02 -4.22
CA VAL A 41 -0.16 7.69 -3.36
C VAL A 41 -1.44 7.68 -4.17
N SER A 42 -2.23 6.62 -4.09
CA SER A 42 -3.55 6.57 -4.74
C SER A 42 -4.68 6.97 -3.79
N ALA A 43 -5.72 7.59 -4.32
CA ALA A 43 -6.96 7.88 -3.61
C ALA A 43 -8.16 7.32 -4.37
N VAL A 44 -9.25 7.06 -3.66
CA VAL A 44 -10.50 6.63 -4.30
C VAL A 44 -11.13 7.81 -5.02
N ASN A 45 -11.30 7.68 -6.32
CA ASN A 45 -12.15 8.57 -7.09
C ASN A 45 -13.61 8.28 -6.72
N SER A 46 -14.30 9.29 -6.19
CA SER A 46 -15.66 9.11 -5.63
C SER A 46 -16.73 8.89 -6.70
N GLU A 47 -16.45 9.23 -7.95
CA GLU A 47 -17.36 9.02 -9.08
C GLU A 47 -17.21 7.61 -9.66
N THR A 48 -15.97 7.13 -9.80
CA THR A 48 -15.68 5.82 -10.40
C THR A 48 -15.57 4.69 -9.37
N GLY A 49 -15.34 5.02 -8.10
CA GLY A 49 -15.04 4.08 -7.03
C GLY A 49 -13.67 3.40 -7.14
N LEU A 50 -12.85 3.80 -8.12
CA LEU A 50 -11.53 3.20 -8.37
C LEU A 50 -10.42 4.00 -7.69
N TYR A 51 -9.32 3.31 -7.37
CA TYR A 51 -8.10 3.94 -6.87
C TYR A 51 -7.32 4.56 -8.02
N GLU A 52 -7.11 5.87 -7.94
CA GLU A 52 -6.36 6.64 -8.92
C GLU A 52 -5.13 7.27 -8.28
N PRO A 53 -3.96 7.25 -8.94
CA PRO A 53 -2.75 7.86 -8.40
C PRO A 53 -2.87 9.39 -8.29
N MET A 54 -2.41 9.94 -7.16
CA MET A 54 -2.29 11.37 -6.90
C MET A 54 -0.82 11.78 -6.92
N GLU A 55 -0.31 12.13 -8.10
CA GLU A 55 1.11 12.49 -8.29
C GLU A 55 1.56 13.67 -7.42
N GLU A 56 0.66 14.62 -7.15
CA GLU A 56 0.93 15.80 -6.32
C GLU A 56 1.28 15.47 -4.86
N ARG A 57 0.87 14.30 -4.36
CA ARG A 57 1.09 13.88 -2.96
C ARG A 57 2.36 13.06 -2.75
N GLY A 58 3.20 12.92 -3.77
CA GLY A 58 4.44 12.16 -3.67
C GLY A 58 4.18 10.66 -3.54
N THR A 59 5.21 9.92 -3.09
CA THR A 59 5.16 8.45 -3.04
C THR A 59 4.53 7.93 -1.76
N TYR A 60 4.08 6.66 -1.77
CA TYR A 60 3.64 5.98 -0.55
C TYR A 60 4.69 6.01 0.56
N LYS A 61 5.97 5.88 0.21
CA LYS A 61 7.07 5.98 1.17
C LYS A 61 7.10 7.35 1.85
N ASP A 62 6.98 8.44 1.08
CA ASP A 62 7.05 9.80 1.61
C ASP A 62 5.88 10.06 2.57
N ALA A 63 4.66 9.69 2.15
CA ALA A 63 3.46 9.83 2.96
C ALA A 63 3.52 9.02 4.27
N LEU A 64 4.07 7.81 4.24
CA LEU A 64 4.27 6.99 5.44
C LEU A 64 5.34 7.57 6.37
N CYS A 65 6.41 8.16 5.82
CA CYS A 65 7.41 8.87 6.62
C CYS A 65 6.80 10.10 7.32
N GLU A 66 6.00 10.91 6.61
CA GLU A 66 5.29 12.05 7.20
C GLU A 66 4.32 11.60 8.30
N LEU A 67 3.55 10.54 8.05
CA LEU A 67 2.64 9.98 9.05
C LEU A 67 3.39 9.52 10.31
N ALA A 68 4.52 8.82 10.14
CA ALA A 68 5.35 8.36 11.25
C ALA A 68 5.91 9.55 12.07
N GLN A 69 6.33 10.64 11.43
CA GLN A 69 6.77 11.86 12.11
C GLN A 69 5.63 12.47 12.92
N ARG A 70 4.45 12.66 12.34
CA ARG A 70 3.27 13.21 13.02
C ARG A 70 2.87 12.38 14.23
N LEU A 71 2.86 11.05 14.10
CA LEU A 71 2.56 10.14 15.21
C LEU A 71 3.60 10.22 16.33
N SER A 72 4.88 10.34 15.98
CA SER A 72 5.97 10.51 16.95
C SER A 72 5.84 11.83 17.72
N GLU A 73 5.54 12.92 17.02
CA GLU A 73 5.29 14.23 17.63
C GLU A 73 4.10 14.20 18.58
N GLU A 74 2.95 13.68 18.12
CA GLU A 74 1.74 13.49 18.94
C GLU A 74 2.03 12.69 20.21
N ARG A 75 2.76 11.58 20.09
CA ARG A 75 3.17 10.77 21.26
C ARG A 75 4.00 11.60 22.23
N ARG A 76 4.96 12.37 21.75
CA ARG A 76 5.81 13.24 22.59
C ARG A 76 5.00 14.35 23.26
N PHE A 77 4.09 14.97 22.53
CA PHE A 77 3.18 15.98 23.08
C PHE A 77 2.35 15.38 24.22
N ARG A 78 1.72 14.23 24.01
CA ARG A 78 0.91 13.57 25.05
C ARG A 78 1.72 13.20 26.30
N HIS A 79 2.95 12.70 26.15
CA HIS A 79 3.81 12.37 27.31
C HIS A 79 4.34 13.60 28.05
N LYS A 80 4.36 14.78 27.41
CA LYS A 80 4.89 16.01 28.01
C LYS A 80 3.82 16.80 28.78
N TYR A 81 2.56 16.70 28.37
CA TYR A 81 1.45 17.51 28.88
C TYR A 81 0.37 16.71 29.61
N MET A 82 0.50 15.38 29.66
CA MET A 82 -0.20 14.49 30.60
C MET A 82 0.81 14.04 31.66
#